data_AF-A0A8J5JXZ6-F1
#
_entry.id   AF-A0A8J5JXZ6-F1
#
_cell.length_a   1.000
_cell.length_b   1.000
_cell.length_c   1.000
_cell.angle_alpha   90.00
_cell.angle_beta   90.00
_cell.angle_gamma   90.00
#
_symmetry.space_group_name_H-M   'P 1'
#
loop_
_entity.id
_entity.type
_entity.pdbx_description
1 polymer ?
#
loop_
_entity_poly.entity_id
_entity_poly.type
_entity_poly.pdbx_seq_one_letter_code
_entity_poly.pdbx_strand_id
1 'polypeptide(L)'
;MLYSIYFISYIPLILMLDQYSTVQYYRSLEMIMILVCIRYRALDAWKRCTSIAIRETRKKELQQELLNSTKLKSFFEDNPRDLQVLRHDKSKHGLTPMTHLKHVPEYNIPDNLRRVSRISKKIKGNKNAPKVKLDKNQKKRATKTQLKYKIKKADPLQSMEFSGFKKQKT
;
A
#
# COMPACT_ATOMS: atom_id res chain seq x y z
N MET A 1 -14.20 26.87 -61.36
CA MET A 1 -12.91 26.18 -61.10
C MET A 1 -12.33 26.53 -59.73
N LEU A 2 -12.27 27.81 -59.33
CA LEU A 2 -11.67 28.22 -58.04
C LEU A 2 -12.35 27.65 -56.78
N TYR A 3 -13.69 27.59 -56.71
CA TYR A 3 -14.42 27.06 -55.54
C TYR A 3 -14.11 25.58 -55.19
N SER A 4 -13.76 24.75 -56.18
CA SER A 4 -13.42 23.34 -55.96
C SER A 4 -12.03 23.18 -55.32
N ILE A 5 -11.09 24.06 -55.65
CA ILE A 5 -9.74 24.07 -55.09
C ILE A 5 -9.78 24.54 -53.63
N TYR A 6 -10.58 25.56 -53.31
CA TYR A 6 -10.80 25.99 -51.92
C TYR A 6 -11.47 24.87 -51.10
N PHE A 7 -12.47 24.18 -51.63
CA PHE A 7 -13.12 23.06 -50.93
C PHE A 7 -12.13 21.97 -50.52
N ILE A 8 -11.23 21.55 -51.42
CA ILE A 8 -10.21 20.52 -51.14
C ILE A 8 -9.21 20.99 -50.08
N SER A 9 -8.88 22.29 -50.03
CA SER A 9 -7.98 22.86 -49.02
C SER A 9 -8.58 22.99 -47.62
N TYR A 10 -9.92 23.06 -47.49
CA TYR A 10 -10.62 23.17 -46.21
C TYR A 10 -11.00 21.82 -45.58
N ILE A 11 -11.09 20.73 -46.38
CA ILE A 11 -11.33 19.35 -45.88
C ILE A 11 -10.37 18.94 -44.75
N PRO A 12 -9.03 19.13 -44.85
CA PRO A 12 -8.14 18.77 -43.75
C PRO A 12 -8.35 19.63 -42.50
N LEU A 13 -8.79 20.88 -42.66
CA LEU A 13 -9.06 21.81 -41.55
C LEU A 13 -10.35 21.44 -40.81
N ILE A 14 -11.38 20.98 -41.54
CA ILE A 14 -12.64 20.45 -41.00
C ILE A 14 -12.39 19.11 -40.27
N LEU A 15 -11.62 18.21 -40.87
CA LEU A 15 -11.23 16.94 -40.23
C LEU A 15 -10.37 17.17 -38.98
N MET A 16 -9.48 18.17 -38.99
CA MET A 16 -8.73 18.57 -37.80
C MET A 16 -9.62 19.13 -36.70
N LEU A 17 -10.60 19.97 -37.04
CA LEU A 17 -11.57 20.50 -36.07
C LEU A 17 -12.43 19.39 -35.46
N ASP A 18 -12.81 18.38 -36.25
CA ASP A 18 -13.57 17.23 -35.77
C ASP A 18 -12.71 16.28 -34.90
N GLN A 19 -11.43 16.12 -35.24
CA GLN A 19 -10.47 15.41 -34.38
C GLN A 19 -10.18 16.16 -33.08
N TYR A 20 -10.11 17.50 -33.11
CA TYR A 20 -9.88 18.29 -31.89
C TYR A 20 -11.09 18.29 -30.97
N SER A 21 -12.31 18.40 -31.52
CA SER A 21 -13.55 18.37 -30.75
C SER A 21 -13.75 17.00 -30.08
N THR A 22 -13.52 15.91 -30.81
CA THR A 22 -13.59 14.55 -30.28
C THR A 22 -12.52 14.30 -29.22
N VAL A 23 -11.25 14.66 -29.46
CA VAL A 23 -10.17 14.50 -28.47
C VAL A 23 -10.44 15.29 -27.19
N GLN A 24 -10.94 16.54 -27.30
CA GLN A 24 -11.34 17.31 -26.11
C GLN A 24 -12.52 16.67 -25.37
N TYR A 25 -13.49 16.14 -26.10
CA TYR A 25 -14.63 15.44 -25.52
C TYR A 25 -14.19 14.18 -24.75
N TYR A 26 -13.37 13.31 -25.36
CA TYR A 26 -12.81 12.13 -24.68
C TYR A 26 -11.96 12.51 -23.47
N ARG A 27 -11.15 13.57 -23.56
CA ARG A 27 -10.34 14.06 -22.44
C ARG A 27 -11.21 14.56 -21.28
N SER A 28 -12.32 15.24 -21.58
CA SER A 28 -13.28 15.69 -20.58
C SER A 28 -14.04 14.52 -19.93
N LEU A 29 -14.45 13.51 -20.71
CA LEU A 29 -15.09 12.30 -20.21
C LEU A 29 -14.15 11.47 -19.33
N GLU A 30 -12.89 11.30 -19.71
CA GLU A 30 -11.87 10.63 -18.89
C GLU A 30 -11.68 11.35 -17.56
N MET A 31 -11.63 12.68 -17.58
CA MET A 31 -11.53 13.49 -16.36
C MET A 31 -12.75 13.33 -15.46
N ILE A 32 -13.97 13.34 -16.03
CA ILE A 32 -15.22 13.14 -15.29
C ILE A 32 -15.23 11.75 -14.64
N MET A 33 -14.86 10.69 -15.37
CA MET A 33 -14.83 9.32 -14.87
C MET A 33 -13.87 9.16 -13.68
N ILE A 34 -12.65 9.70 -13.78
CA ILE A 34 -11.66 9.66 -12.70
C ILE A 34 -12.18 10.39 -11.46
N LEU A 35 -12.75 11.58 -11.65
CA LEU A 35 -13.29 12.41 -10.57
C LEU A 35 -14.43 11.70 -9.84
N VAL A 36 -15.36 11.10 -10.57
CA VAL A 36 -16.48 10.35 -10.01
C VAL A 36 -16.00 9.15 -9.18
N CYS A 37 -15.02 8.38 -9.68
CA CYS A 37 -14.52 7.22 -8.94
C CYS A 37 -13.80 7.60 -7.63
N ILE A 38 -12.99 8.66 -7.64
CA ILE A 38 -12.31 9.15 -6.43
C ILE A 38 -13.33 9.69 -5.43
N ARG A 39 -14.38 10.39 -5.89
CA ARG A 39 -15.45 10.88 -5.01
C ARG A 39 -16.14 9.75 -4.25
N TYR A 40 -16.52 8.65 -4.92
CA TYR A 40 -17.16 7.52 -4.23
C TYR A 40 -16.26 6.91 -3.15
N ARG A 41 -14.95 6.77 -3.41
CA ARG A 41 -13.99 6.25 -2.42
C ARG A 41 -13.77 7.21 -1.26
N ALA A 42 -13.67 8.51 -1.53
CA ALA A 42 -13.55 9.53 -0.49
C ALA A 42 -14.80 9.57 0.41
N LEU A 43 -15.99 9.43 -0.18
CA LEU A 43 -17.25 9.36 0.57
C LEU A 43 -17.34 8.11 1.44
N ASP A 44 -16.89 6.96 0.95
CA ASP A 44 -16.86 5.72 1.74
C ASP A 44 -15.92 5.83 2.95
N ALA A 45 -14.74 6.45 2.74
CA ALA A 45 -13.81 6.77 3.83
C ALA A 45 -14.45 7.72 4.86
N TRP A 46 -15.09 8.79 4.38
CA TRP A 46 -15.72 9.79 5.24
C TRP A 46 -16.81 9.17 6.10
N LYS A 47 -17.73 8.40 5.50
CA LYS A 47 -18.85 7.78 6.22
C LYS A 47 -18.40 6.91 7.39
N ARG A 48 -17.20 6.33 7.30
CA ARG A 48 -16.60 5.53 8.36
C ARG A 48 -16.05 6.38 9.52
N CYS A 49 -15.64 7.61 9.25
CA CYS A 49 -15.08 8.55 10.23
C CYS A 49 -16.18 9.28 11.00
N THR A 50 -16.84 8.59 11.94
CA THR A 50 -17.82 9.19 12.84
C THR A 50 -17.16 9.71 14.12
N SER A 51 -17.79 10.66 14.83
CA SER A 51 -17.29 11.19 16.10
C SER A 51 -17.06 10.09 17.17
N ILE A 52 -17.90 9.06 17.15
CA ILE A 52 -17.77 7.88 18.01
C ILE A 52 -16.51 7.09 17.65
N ALA A 53 -16.32 6.77 16.36
CA ALA A 53 -15.13 6.07 15.89
C ALA A 53 -13.85 6.86 16.19
N ILE A 54 -13.89 8.19 16.09
CA ILE A 54 -12.76 9.07 16.44
C ILE A 54 -12.46 8.96 17.94
N ARG A 55 -13.47 9.08 18.81
CA ARG A 55 -13.29 8.98 20.27
C ARG A 55 -12.73 7.62 20.67
N GLU A 56 -13.26 6.54 20.10
CA GLU A 56 -12.77 5.19 20.38
C GLU A 56 -11.34 4.96 19.86
N THR A 57 -11.02 5.50 18.68
CA THR A 57 -9.67 5.40 18.11
C THR A 57 -8.66 6.18 18.96
N ARG A 58 -9.00 7.40 19.38
CA ARG A 58 -8.16 8.20 20.29
C ARG A 58 -7.96 7.52 21.64
N LYS A 59 -9.01 6.90 22.19
CA LYS A 59 -8.88 6.12 23.44
C LYS A 59 -7.83 5.01 23.30
N LYS A 60 -7.85 4.28 22.17
CA LYS A 60 -6.87 3.22 21.89
C LYS A 60 -5.46 3.76 21.70
N GLU A 61 -5.32 4.87 20.98
CA GLU A 61 -4.03 5.54 20.77
C GLU A 61 -3.40 5.93 22.11
N LEU A 62 -4.16 6.62 22.97
CA LEU A 62 -3.71 6.99 24.31
C LEU A 62 -3.33 5.77 25.15
N GLN A 63 -4.11 4.68 25.10
CA GLN A 63 -3.76 3.44 25.81
C GLN A 63 -2.43 2.84 25.33
N GLN A 64 -2.18 2.85 24.02
CA GLN A 64 -0.91 2.35 23.45
C GLN A 64 0.27 3.24 23.81
N GLU A 65 0.09 4.57 23.76
CA GLU A 65 1.10 5.53 24.19
C GLU A 65 1.44 5.35 25.67
N LEU A 66 0.42 5.12 26.51
CA LEU A 66 0.58 4.91 27.94
C LEU A 66 1.43 3.67 28.24
N LEU A 67 1.15 2.56 27.56
CA LEU A 67 1.91 1.31 27.69
C LEU A 67 3.35 1.41 27.13
N ASN A 68 3.56 2.25 26.12
CA ASN A 68 4.87 2.44 25.49
C ASN A 68 5.72 3.50 26.21
N SER A 69 5.13 4.35 27.04
CA SER A 69 5.81 5.43 27.76
C SER A 69 6.86 4.86 28.73
N THR A 70 8.06 5.42 28.71
CA THR A 70 9.13 5.05 29.66
C THR A 70 8.88 5.61 31.05
N LYS A 71 8.28 6.80 31.14
CA LYS A 71 8.02 7.53 32.39
C LYS A 71 7.03 6.82 33.29
N LEU A 72 6.09 6.08 32.70
CA LEU A 72 5.00 5.46 33.44
C LEU A 72 5.28 4.02 33.85
N LYS A 73 6.45 3.47 33.47
CA LYS A 73 6.81 2.08 33.80
C LYS A 73 6.93 1.87 35.31
N SER A 74 7.63 2.75 36.02
CA SER A 74 7.75 2.66 37.48
C SER A 74 6.39 2.77 38.17
N PHE A 75 5.53 3.68 37.72
CA PHE A 75 4.18 3.81 38.26
C PHE A 75 3.35 2.52 38.13
N PHE A 76 3.51 1.80 37.01
CA PHE A 76 2.84 0.52 36.78
C PHE A 76 3.47 -0.66 37.54
N GLU A 77 4.75 -0.57 37.91
CA GLU A 77 5.39 -1.54 38.81
C GLU A 77 4.78 -1.43 40.22
N ASP A 78 4.54 -0.20 40.68
CA ASP A 78 3.89 0.07 41.97
C ASP A 78 2.38 -0.25 41.96
N ASN A 79 1.71 -0.08 40.80
CA ASN A 79 0.27 -0.28 40.64
C ASN A 79 -0.05 -1.32 39.54
N PRO A 80 0.11 -2.63 39.83
CA PRO A 80 -0.12 -3.69 38.83
C PRO A 80 -1.58 -3.80 38.39
N ARG A 81 -2.53 -3.34 39.21
CA ARG A 81 -3.98 -3.34 38.90
C ARG A 81 -4.29 -2.46 37.68
N ASP A 82 -3.68 -1.28 37.58
CA ASP A 82 -3.98 -0.33 36.51
C ASP A 82 -3.41 -0.79 35.17
N LEU A 83 -2.23 -1.43 35.21
CA LEU A 83 -1.66 -2.10 34.05
C LEU A 83 -2.55 -3.24 33.55
N GLN A 84 -3.15 -4.01 34.47
CA GLN A 84 -4.11 -5.06 34.13
C GLN A 84 -5.36 -4.46 33.47
N VAL A 85 -5.94 -3.38 34.02
CA VAL A 85 -7.10 -2.70 33.42
C VAL A 85 -6.81 -2.24 31.99
N LEU A 86 -5.64 -1.68 31.72
CA LEU A 86 -5.22 -1.25 30.38
C LEU A 86 -5.04 -2.42 29.40
N ARG A 87 -4.56 -3.58 29.89
CA ARG A 87 -4.35 -4.79 29.06
C ARG A 87 -5.62 -5.58 28.82
N HIS A 88 -6.58 -5.51 29.74
CA HIS A 88 -7.84 -6.24 29.67
C HIS A 88 -8.97 -5.48 28.97
N ASP A 89 -8.80 -4.20 28.63
CA ASP A 89 -9.79 -3.48 27.83
C ASP A 89 -9.91 -4.17 26.46
N LYS A 90 -11.02 -4.90 26.27
CA LYS A 90 -11.34 -5.56 25.00
C LYS A 90 -11.36 -4.49 23.94
N SER A 91 -10.74 -4.74 22.78
CA SER A 91 -10.69 -3.76 21.70
C SER A 91 -12.11 -3.38 21.26
N LYS A 92 -12.63 -2.26 21.78
CA LYS A 92 -13.89 -1.65 21.35
C LYS A 92 -13.77 -1.23 19.88
N HIS A 93 -14.85 -1.05 19.15
CA HIS A 93 -14.88 -0.96 17.68
C HIS A 93 -14.30 0.35 17.12
N GLY A 94 -13.00 0.61 17.33
CA GLY A 94 -12.28 1.72 16.71
C GLY A 94 -12.29 1.66 15.18
N LEU A 95 -11.75 2.69 14.53
CA LEU A 95 -11.76 2.81 13.08
C LEU A 95 -10.98 1.65 12.43
N THR A 96 -11.71 0.64 11.93
CA THR A 96 -11.08 -0.47 11.19
C THR A 96 -10.67 0.01 9.79
N PRO A 97 -9.43 -0.27 9.36
CA PRO A 97 -8.97 0.12 8.04
C PRO A 97 -9.74 -0.67 6.98
N MET A 98 -10.37 0.03 6.04
CA MET A 98 -11.02 -0.60 4.89
C MET A 98 -9.96 -1.18 3.94
N THR A 99 -10.00 -2.51 3.76
CA THR A 99 -9.04 -3.22 2.91
C THR A 99 -9.24 -2.91 1.42
N HIS A 100 -10.49 -2.73 0.99
CA HIS A 100 -10.84 -2.40 -0.41
C HIS A 100 -10.46 -0.98 -0.81
N LEU A 101 -10.50 -0.04 0.14
CA LEU A 101 -10.08 1.35 -0.09
C LEU A 101 -8.56 1.53 -0.21
N LYS A 102 -7.78 0.56 0.28
CA LYS A 102 -6.31 0.58 0.21
C LYS A 102 -5.78 0.43 -1.21
N HIS A 103 -6.48 -0.30 -2.07
CA HIS A 103 -6.08 -0.54 -3.45
C HIS A 103 -6.84 0.41 -4.38
N VAL A 104 -6.08 1.28 -5.06
CA VAL A 104 -6.61 2.14 -6.13
C VAL A 104 -6.22 1.52 -7.46
N PRO A 105 -7.20 1.18 -8.32
CA PRO A 105 -6.94 0.69 -9.67
C PRO A 105 -6.14 1.70 -10.52
N GLU A 106 -5.36 1.19 -11.47
CA GLU A 106 -4.44 2.02 -12.26
C GLU A 106 -5.16 3.03 -13.16
N TYR A 107 -6.37 2.71 -13.61
CA TYR A 107 -7.21 3.58 -14.44
C TYR A 107 -7.80 4.79 -13.68
N ASN A 108 -7.79 4.78 -12.34
CA ASN A 108 -8.22 5.92 -11.52
C ASN A 108 -7.08 6.90 -11.22
N ILE A 109 -5.86 6.56 -11.61
CA ILE A 109 -4.67 7.33 -11.27
C ILE A 109 -4.24 8.08 -12.52
N PRO A 110 -4.27 9.42 -12.52
CA PRO A 110 -3.82 10.18 -13.68
C PRO A 110 -2.32 9.95 -13.90
N ASP A 111 -1.87 10.01 -15.15
CA ASP A 111 -0.52 9.60 -15.54
C ASP A 111 0.59 10.36 -14.80
N ASN A 112 0.34 11.63 -14.45
CA ASN A 112 1.21 12.45 -13.62
C ASN A 112 1.44 11.88 -12.20
N LEU A 113 0.44 11.23 -11.60
CA LEU A 113 0.52 10.62 -10.26
C LEU A 113 0.93 9.14 -10.29
N ARG A 114 0.97 8.52 -11.46
CA ARG A 114 1.23 7.09 -11.65
C ARG A 114 2.63 6.67 -11.14
N ARG A 115 3.61 7.57 -11.19
CA ARG A 115 4.95 7.36 -10.61
C ARG A 115 4.90 7.25 -9.07
N VAL A 116 4.16 8.15 -8.43
CA VAL A 116 4.03 8.22 -6.96
C VAL A 116 3.29 6.99 -6.43
N SER A 117 2.26 6.52 -7.14
CA SER A 117 1.51 5.32 -6.74
C SER A 117 2.34 4.03 -6.78
N ARG A 118 3.31 3.92 -7.70
CA ARG A 118 4.24 2.77 -7.76
C ARG A 118 5.22 2.77 -6.59
N ILE A 119 5.69 3.95 -6.19
CA ILE A 119 6.60 4.11 -5.03
C ILE A 119 5.89 3.67 -3.74
N SER A 120 4.64 4.08 -3.54
CA SER A 120 3.86 3.70 -2.35
C SER A 120 3.58 2.20 -2.25
N LYS A 121 3.36 1.52 -3.39
CA LYS A 121 3.24 0.05 -3.46
C LYS A 121 4.53 -0.67 -3.05
N LYS A 122 5.70 -0.17 -3.51
CA LYS A 122 7.02 -0.77 -3.21
C LYS A 122 7.39 -0.67 -1.72
N ILE A 123 7.08 0.45 -1.06
CA ILE A 123 7.34 0.64 0.37
C ILE A 123 6.48 -0.33 1.22
N LYS A 124 5.24 -0.61 0.81
CA LYS A 124 4.34 -1.53 1.53
C LYS A 124 4.65 -3.01 1.30
N GLY A 125 5.12 -3.40 0.11
CA GLY A 125 5.47 -4.80 -0.19
C GLY A 125 6.58 -5.39 0.69
N ASN A 126 7.42 -4.53 1.28
CA ASN A 126 8.54 -4.95 2.13
C ASN A 126 8.14 -5.34 3.57
N LYS A 127 6.87 -5.16 3.97
CA LYS A 127 6.41 -5.52 5.34
C LYS A 127 6.13 -7.02 5.51
N ASN A 128 5.96 -7.75 4.41
CA ASN A 128 5.71 -9.20 4.39
C ASN A 128 6.96 -10.01 3.95
N ALA A 129 8.11 -9.36 3.75
CA ALA A 129 9.35 -10.10 3.63
C ALA A 129 9.59 -10.84 4.95
N PRO A 130 9.90 -12.15 4.95
CA PRO A 130 10.19 -12.87 6.18
C PRO A 130 11.31 -12.11 6.89
N LYS A 131 11.03 -11.59 8.09
CA LYS A 131 12.06 -11.08 9.00
C LYS A 131 12.91 -12.29 9.36
N VAL A 132 13.96 -12.54 8.59
CA VAL A 132 15.06 -13.41 9.00
C VAL A 132 15.54 -12.82 10.31
N LYS A 133 15.29 -13.54 11.42
CA LYS A 133 15.81 -13.18 12.73
C LYS A 133 17.33 -13.10 12.58
N LEU A 134 17.86 -11.88 12.62
CA LEU A 134 19.30 -11.67 12.58
C LEU A 134 19.81 -12.06 13.97
N ASP A 135 20.32 -13.28 14.08
CA ASP A 135 21.04 -13.71 15.28
C ASP A 135 22.20 -12.74 15.52
N LYS A 136 22.28 -12.21 16.74
CA LYS A 136 23.22 -11.15 17.14
C LYS A 136 24.66 -11.65 17.32
N ASN A 137 25.02 -12.80 16.77
CA ASN A 137 26.39 -13.29 16.81
C ASN A 137 27.08 -13.16 15.44
N GLN A 138 27.89 -12.11 15.38
CA GLN A 138 28.97 -11.82 14.44
C GLN A 138 29.42 -12.99 13.55
N LYS A 139 29.06 -12.95 12.26
CA LYS A 139 29.95 -13.35 11.15
C LYS A 139 29.70 -12.41 9.97
N LYS A 140 30.78 -11.96 9.33
CA LYS A 140 30.78 -11.02 8.19
C LYS A 140 29.64 -11.34 7.23
N ARG A 141 28.76 -10.36 6.95
CA ARG A 141 27.61 -10.53 6.05
C ARG A 141 28.11 -11.05 4.71
N ALA A 142 27.69 -12.25 4.34
CA ALA A 142 28.01 -12.83 3.05
C ALA A 142 27.55 -11.89 1.93
N THR A 143 28.39 -11.69 0.91
CA THR A 143 28.04 -10.83 -0.23
C THR A 143 26.83 -11.42 -0.97
N LYS A 144 26.08 -10.57 -1.68
CA LYS A 144 24.86 -10.96 -2.40
C LYS A 144 25.07 -12.15 -3.35
N THR A 145 26.27 -12.25 -3.94
CA THR A 145 26.70 -13.37 -4.78
C THR A 145 26.85 -14.67 -3.99
N GLN A 146 27.48 -14.61 -2.82
CA GLN A 146 27.65 -15.77 -1.93
C GLN A 146 26.30 -16.28 -1.40
N LEU A 147 25.36 -15.37 -1.12
CA LEU A 147 24.00 -15.75 -0.72
C LEU A 147 23.26 -16.47 -1.85
N LYS A 148 23.34 -15.97 -3.10
CA LYS A 148 22.73 -16.65 -4.26
C LYS A 148 23.34 -18.03 -4.50
N TYR A 149 24.65 -18.18 -4.36
CA TYR A 149 25.33 -19.47 -4.49
C TYR A 149 24.84 -20.47 -3.43
N LYS A 150 24.70 -20.04 -2.16
CA LYS A 150 24.17 -20.89 -1.09
C LYS A 150 22.73 -21.34 -1.34
N ILE A 151 21.87 -20.45 -1.86
CA ILE A 151 20.48 -20.79 -2.19
C ILE A 151 20.43 -21.83 -3.31
N LYS A 152 21.21 -21.64 -4.40
CA LYS A 152 21.30 -22.64 -5.48
C LYS A 152 21.88 -23.96 -5.00
N LYS A 153 22.85 -23.92 -4.08
CA LYS A 153 23.45 -25.14 -3.51
C LYS A 153 22.47 -25.92 -2.64
N ALA A 154 21.62 -25.23 -1.88
CA ALA A 154 20.62 -25.83 -1.02
C ALA A 154 19.42 -26.43 -1.76
N ASP A 155 19.23 -26.06 -3.03
CA ASP A 155 18.18 -26.62 -3.88
C ASP A 155 18.69 -27.88 -4.59
N PRO A 156 18.17 -29.08 -4.23
CA PRO A 156 18.63 -30.34 -4.80
C PRO A 156 18.37 -30.46 -6.30
N LEU A 157 17.44 -29.67 -6.86
CA LEU A 157 17.17 -29.62 -8.30
C LEU A 157 18.21 -28.80 -9.05
N GLN A 158 18.87 -27.85 -8.38
CA GLN A 158 19.86 -26.96 -8.99
C GLN A 158 21.30 -27.45 -8.76
N SER A 159 21.61 -28.01 -7.59
CA SER A 159 22.97 -28.48 -7.27
C SER A 159 23.23 -29.93 -7.67
N MET A 160 22.17 -30.69 -8.00
CA MET A 160 22.22 -32.15 -8.27
C MET A 160 22.83 -32.97 -7.11
N GLU A 161 23.10 -32.35 -5.97
CA GLU A 161 23.60 -32.98 -4.74
C GLU A 161 22.42 -33.13 -3.77
N PHE A 162 22.02 -34.37 -3.45
CA PHE A 162 20.94 -34.68 -2.51
C PHE A 162 21.51 -35.29 -1.22
N SER A 163 21.41 -34.56 -0.10
CA SER A 163 21.97 -34.99 1.19
C SER A 163 21.04 -35.85 2.05
N GLY A 164 19.98 -36.44 1.48
CA GLY A 164 19.03 -37.30 2.20
C GLY A 164 18.03 -36.56 3.10
N PHE A 165 17.01 -37.29 3.58
CA PHE A 165 16.03 -36.76 4.52
C PHE A 165 16.59 -36.75 5.95
N LYS A 166 16.51 -35.60 6.62
CA LYS A 166 16.91 -35.49 8.03
C LYS A 166 15.94 -36.28 8.89
N LYS A 167 16.43 -37.33 9.57
CA LYS A 167 15.63 -38.08 10.56
C LYS A 167 15.16 -37.13 11.65
N GLN A 168 13.85 -37.11 11.90
CA GLN A 168 13.29 -36.38 13.04
C GLN A 168 13.78 -37.08 14.31
N LYS A 169 14.38 -36.32 15.23
CA LYS A 169 14.68 -36.82 16.57
C LYS A 169 13.34 -37.04 17.27
N THR A 170 13.01 -38.30 17.52
CA THR A 170 12.04 -38.72 18.53
C THR A 170 12.49 -38.25 19.90
#